data_AF-A0A2G9SPC0-F1
#
_entry.id   AF-A0A2G9SPC0-F1
#
_cell.length_a   1.000
_cell.length_b   1.000
_cell.length_c   1.000
_cell.angle_alpha   90.00
_cell.angle_beta   90.00
_cell.angle_gamma   90.00
#
_symmetry.space_group_name_H-M   'P 1'
#
loop_
_entity.id
_entity.type
_entity.pdbx_description
1 polymer ?
#
loop_
_entity_poly.entity_id
_entity_poly.type
_entity_poly.pdbx_seq_one_letter_code
_entity_poly.pdbx_strand_id
1 'polypeptide(L)'
;MPQEPLSLPSTSEPVAKEHALDNGQAGAAPSRFVEYLNVIYPWRKFIVIGTLFSTLVATVISFLLPEWYKSSATILVPPQSDLVGLTRLLGGATGFGGNLGSAAESVFGKSKTADDIDRYEAIFDSRRLRLAVIEKFDLVRQYEFDSPSTREPIKKTLEELDKNLIFKNNRNNTVTITAYFKGDSVKAAEMVNYVVALIDSINRELATENARYQRKFIEKRYADAQADLKVAEERLNEFQKTYRVGEVREQVKASLEASAQVEALAVQSEVEYNVLRQSLGDLHPEVLQARSKAAELRRQAKKFEVGGLKSDLIIPLAKMPDLGMEYLRLYRDVLLHTKIVEFLVPQYEQAKLQEARDTPTLLVLDRGNVPEWKDRPKRLLIILGGFFAGLFLSLSFVIFQHEAEKLSSEPWFQLLRKMFSLR
;
A
#
# COMPACT_ATOMS: atom_id res chain seq x y z
N MET A 1 -7.60 11.22 -105.82
CA MET A 1 -7.13 9.88 -105.44
C MET A 1 -6.46 9.98 -104.08
N PRO A 2 -6.62 9.02 -103.16
CA PRO A 2 -7.69 8.01 -103.13
C PRO A 2 -8.22 7.64 -101.70
N GLN A 3 -9.41 7.00 -101.71
CA GLN A 3 -10.06 6.06 -100.76
C GLN A 3 -10.75 6.53 -99.45
N GLU A 4 -12.09 6.55 -99.55
CA GLU A 4 -13.18 6.15 -98.63
C GLU A 4 -12.91 5.07 -97.54
N PRO A 5 -13.85 4.78 -96.60
CA PRO A 5 -14.78 5.68 -95.90
C PRO A 5 -15.13 5.30 -94.42
N LEU A 6 -15.87 6.22 -93.77
CA LEU A 6 -17.01 6.10 -92.83
C LEU A 6 -16.98 5.39 -91.46
N SER A 7 -17.87 5.95 -90.63
CA SER A 7 -18.07 5.95 -89.19
C SER A 7 -18.91 4.81 -88.57
N LEU A 8 -18.68 4.63 -87.26
CA LEU A 8 -19.50 3.99 -86.19
C LEU A 8 -20.96 4.55 -86.08
N PRO A 9 -21.83 4.10 -85.12
CA PRO A 9 -21.93 2.85 -84.31
C PRO A 9 -23.38 2.28 -84.25
N SER A 10 -23.62 1.16 -83.54
CA SER A 10 -24.69 0.97 -82.51
C SER A 10 -25.11 -0.50 -82.25
N THR A 11 -25.24 -0.82 -80.96
CA THR A 11 -26.16 -1.71 -80.22
C THR A 11 -26.82 -2.97 -80.82
N SER A 12 -26.91 -3.99 -79.95
CA SER A 12 -28.02 -4.94 -79.68
C SER A 12 -27.74 -6.46 -79.87
N GLU A 13 -28.03 -7.20 -78.79
CA GLU A 13 -28.34 -8.65 -78.66
C GLU A 13 -29.27 -9.16 -79.80
N PRO A 14 -29.40 -10.48 -80.14
CA PRO A 14 -29.95 -11.50 -79.22
C PRO A 14 -29.74 -13.04 -79.51
N VAL A 15 -30.07 -13.86 -78.50
CA VAL A 15 -30.91 -15.10 -78.51
C VAL A 15 -30.52 -16.37 -79.35
N ALA A 16 -30.47 -17.49 -78.60
CA ALA A 16 -30.99 -18.86 -78.88
C ALA A 16 -30.10 -20.01 -79.43
N LYS A 17 -30.29 -21.15 -78.72
CA LYS A 17 -30.29 -22.58 -79.11
C LYS A 17 -28.99 -23.40 -79.07
N GLU A 18 -28.81 -24.06 -77.92
CA GLU A 18 -28.93 -25.52 -77.71
C GLU A 18 -28.58 -26.45 -78.89
N HIS A 19 -27.41 -27.10 -78.81
CA HIS A 19 -27.20 -28.56 -78.81
C HIS A 19 -25.73 -28.90 -79.17
N ALA A 20 -25.02 -29.57 -78.25
CA ALA A 20 -24.23 -30.79 -78.50
C ALA A 20 -23.12 -30.93 -77.45
N LEU A 21 -23.37 -31.85 -76.51
CA LEU A 21 -22.45 -32.67 -75.73
C LEU A 21 -20.94 -32.50 -76.03
N ASP A 22 -20.20 -31.99 -75.05
CA ASP A 22 -18.84 -32.46 -74.78
C ASP A 22 -18.68 -32.72 -73.28
N ASN A 23 -18.65 -34.01 -72.93
CA ASN A 23 -18.41 -34.51 -71.59
C ASN A 23 -16.91 -34.38 -71.28
N GLY A 24 -16.48 -33.20 -70.87
CA GLY A 24 -15.17 -32.96 -70.26
C GLY A 24 -15.25 -33.06 -68.74
N GLN A 25 -14.84 -34.19 -68.17
CA GLN A 25 -14.72 -34.42 -66.73
C GLN A 25 -13.80 -33.38 -66.06
N ALA A 26 -14.38 -32.38 -65.40
CA ALA A 26 -13.68 -31.57 -64.40
C ALA A 26 -13.93 -32.18 -63.01
N GLY A 27 -13.10 -33.14 -62.62
CA GLY A 27 -13.08 -33.65 -61.25
C GLY A 27 -12.67 -32.54 -60.29
N ALA A 28 -13.61 -31.98 -59.54
CA ALA A 28 -13.33 -31.04 -58.46
C ALA A 28 -12.48 -31.74 -57.41
N ALA A 29 -11.21 -31.32 -57.27
CA ALA A 29 -10.38 -31.76 -56.15
C ALA A 29 -11.12 -31.46 -54.84
N PRO A 30 -11.27 -32.43 -53.92
CA PRO A 30 -11.97 -32.20 -52.66
C PRO A 30 -11.30 -31.05 -51.92
N SER A 31 -12.09 -30.16 -51.32
CA SER A 31 -11.54 -29.09 -50.50
C SER A 31 -10.65 -29.69 -49.39
N ARG A 32 -9.54 -29.03 -49.03
CA ARG A 32 -8.60 -29.52 -48.01
C ARG A 32 -9.30 -29.96 -46.72
N PHE A 33 -10.41 -29.30 -46.38
CA PHE A 33 -11.26 -29.64 -45.25
C PHE A 33 -11.91 -31.03 -45.36
N VAL A 34 -12.42 -31.40 -46.53
CA VAL A 34 -13.01 -32.73 -46.80
C VAL A 34 -11.94 -33.82 -46.78
N GLU A 35 -10.72 -33.51 -47.22
CA GLU A 35 -9.57 -34.42 -47.15
C GLU A 35 -9.22 -34.76 -45.68
N TYR A 36 -9.07 -33.76 -44.82
CA TYR A 36 -8.80 -33.99 -43.39
C TYR A 36 -9.96 -34.70 -42.66
N LEU A 37 -11.22 -34.41 -43.01
CA LEU A 37 -12.37 -35.12 -42.42
C LEU A 37 -12.36 -36.61 -42.77
N ASN A 38 -12.00 -36.97 -44.01
CA ASN A 38 -11.87 -38.36 -44.43
C ASN A 38 -10.72 -39.09 -43.72
N VAL A 39 -9.63 -38.39 -43.39
CA VAL A 39 -8.51 -38.94 -42.61
C VAL A 39 -8.89 -39.18 -41.15
N ILE A 40 -9.72 -38.31 -40.57
CA ILE A 40 -10.14 -38.39 -39.16
C ILE A 40 -11.19 -39.49 -38.93
N TYR A 41 -12.10 -39.70 -39.88
CA TYR A 41 -13.21 -40.65 -39.75
C TYR A 41 -12.84 -42.11 -39.43
N PRO A 42 -11.80 -42.73 -40.04
CA PRO A 42 -11.38 -44.09 -39.68
C PRO A 42 -10.78 -44.16 -38.26
N TRP A 43 -10.12 -43.10 -37.81
CA TRP A 43 -9.50 -43.01 -36.49
C TRP A 43 -10.44 -42.50 -35.38
N ARG A 44 -11.73 -42.30 -35.68
CA ARG A 44 -12.71 -41.77 -34.71
C ARG A 44 -12.76 -42.53 -33.39
N LYS A 45 -12.61 -43.87 -33.41
CA LYS A 45 -12.57 -44.68 -32.19
C LYS A 45 -11.34 -44.38 -31.35
N PHE A 46 -10.18 -44.19 -31.98
CA PHE A 46 -8.95 -43.82 -31.29
C PHE A 46 -9.04 -42.43 -30.67
N ILE A 47 -9.61 -41.45 -31.39
CA ILE A 47 -9.82 -40.09 -30.88
C ILE A 47 -10.77 -40.10 -29.68
N VAL A 48 -11.88 -40.83 -29.77
CA VAL A 48 -12.84 -40.97 -28.66
C VAL A 48 -12.20 -41.70 -27.47
N ILE A 49 -11.43 -42.77 -27.69
CA ILE A 49 -10.76 -43.49 -26.60
C ILE A 49 -9.66 -42.63 -25.96
N GLY A 50 -8.86 -41.93 -26.76
CA GLY A 50 -7.78 -41.07 -26.28
C GLY A 50 -8.29 -39.86 -25.50
N THR A 51 -9.37 -39.22 -25.96
CA THR A 51 -10.06 -38.16 -25.22
C THR A 51 -10.64 -38.67 -23.91
N LEU A 52 -11.32 -39.83 -23.93
CA LEU A 52 -11.92 -40.43 -22.73
C LEU A 52 -10.87 -40.90 -21.72
N PHE A 53 -9.72 -41.40 -22.19
CA PHE A 53 -8.60 -41.72 -21.32
C PHE A 53 -8.01 -40.47 -20.67
N SER A 54 -7.81 -39.39 -21.44
CA SER A 54 -7.30 -38.11 -20.91
C SER A 54 -8.25 -37.49 -19.88
N THR A 55 -9.56 -37.51 -20.13
CA THR A 55 -10.55 -37.04 -19.14
C THR A 55 -10.59 -37.91 -17.90
N LEU A 56 -10.45 -39.24 -18.03
CA LEU A 56 -10.37 -40.16 -16.90
C LEU A 56 -9.16 -39.81 -16.02
N VAL A 57 -7.98 -39.64 -16.63
CA VAL A 57 -6.75 -39.23 -15.92
C VAL A 57 -6.93 -37.87 -15.25
N ALA A 58 -7.46 -36.87 -15.95
CA ALA A 58 -7.74 -35.55 -15.40
C ALA A 58 -8.72 -35.61 -14.22
N THR A 59 -9.72 -36.49 -14.28
CA THR A 59 -10.67 -36.72 -13.20
C THR A 59 -9.97 -37.32 -11.99
N VAL A 60 -9.17 -38.38 -12.16
CA VAL A 60 -8.41 -39.00 -11.06
C VAL A 60 -7.49 -37.97 -10.39
N ILE A 61 -6.74 -37.19 -11.17
CA ILE A 61 -5.86 -36.13 -10.65
C ILE A 61 -6.68 -35.08 -9.88
N SER A 62 -7.84 -34.68 -10.40
CA SER A 62 -8.73 -33.70 -9.79
C SER A 62 -9.29 -34.13 -8.41
N PHE A 63 -9.42 -35.44 -8.18
CA PHE A 63 -9.79 -36.00 -6.88
C PHE A 63 -8.59 -36.24 -5.95
N LEU A 64 -7.38 -36.39 -6.47
CA LEU A 64 -6.15 -36.48 -5.68
C LEU A 64 -5.70 -35.13 -5.11
N LEU A 65 -6.04 -34.03 -5.79
CA LEU A 65 -5.66 -32.68 -5.34
C LEU A 65 -6.43 -32.27 -4.06
N PRO A 66 -5.73 -31.73 -3.06
CA PRO A 66 -6.34 -31.38 -1.79
C PRO A 66 -7.34 -30.22 -1.95
N GLU A 67 -8.40 -30.24 -1.15
CA GLU A 67 -9.40 -29.18 -1.14
C GLU A 67 -8.92 -27.98 -0.32
N TRP A 68 -9.15 -26.77 -0.84
CA TRP A 68 -8.78 -25.51 -0.20
C TRP A 68 -10.02 -24.67 0.05
N TYR A 69 -10.12 -24.19 1.28
CA TYR A 69 -11.19 -23.33 1.74
C TYR A 69 -10.69 -21.89 1.89
N LYS A 70 -11.53 -20.93 1.51
CA LYS A 70 -11.22 -19.50 1.53
C LYS A 70 -12.12 -18.82 2.56
N SER A 71 -11.54 -18.09 3.50
CA SER A 71 -12.27 -17.17 4.36
C SER A 71 -11.73 -15.75 4.18
N SER A 72 -12.59 -14.76 4.37
CA SER A 72 -12.24 -13.35 4.23
C SER A 72 -12.87 -12.53 5.35
N ALA A 73 -12.13 -11.59 5.92
CA ALA A 73 -12.62 -10.60 6.87
C ALA A 73 -12.39 -9.20 6.31
N THR A 74 -13.32 -8.30 6.59
CA THR A 74 -13.24 -6.89 6.17
C THR A 74 -13.08 -6.03 7.40
N ILE A 75 -12.02 -5.22 7.40
CA ILE A 75 -11.70 -4.27 8.47
C ILE A 75 -11.75 -2.86 7.90
N LEU A 76 -12.23 -1.92 8.71
CA LEU A 76 -12.13 -0.49 8.48
C LEU A 76 -10.92 0.03 9.25
N VAL A 77 -10.04 0.72 8.53
CA VAL A 77 -8.89 1.41 9.12
C VAL A 77 -9.35 2.81 9.54
N PRO A 78 -9.48 3.09 10.86
CA PRO A 78 -9.83 4.44 11.30
C PRO A 78 -8.64 5.38 11.05
N PRO A 79 -8.89 6.61 10.60
CA PRO A 79 -7.84 7.61 10.51
C PRO A 79 -7.33 7.93 11.92
N GLN A 80 -6.02 7.84 12.15
CA GLN A 80 -5.45 8.27 13.42
C GLN A 80 -5.40 9.80 13.45
N SER A 81 -6.26 10.40 14.26
CA SER A 81 -6.27 11.85 14.52
C SER A 81 -5.23 12.19 15.57
N ASP A 82 -3.96 12.22 15.17
CA ASP A 82 -2.90 12.69 16.05
C ASP A 82 -2.87 14.22 16.18
N LEU A 83 -2.22 14.66 17.27
CA LEU A 83 -1.88 15.99 17.81
C LEU A 83 -2.06 17.25 16.91
N VAL A 84 -1.89 17.10 15.61
CA VAL A 84 -2.13 18.11 14.56
C VAL A 84 -3.53 18.75 14.68
N GLY A 85 -4.54 18.01 15.15
CA GLY A 85 -5.88 18.56 15.40
C GLY A 85 -5.91 19.66 16.48
N LEU A 86 -5.11 19.51 17.54
CA LEU A 86 -5.00 20.54 18.59
C LEU A 86 -4.09 21.69 18.15
N THR A 87 -3.04 21.43 17.36
CA THR A 87 -2.23 22.50 16.73
C THR A 87 -3.07 23.35 15.77
N ARG A 88 -4.03 22.74 15.05
CA ARG A 88 -5.03 23.45 14.24
C ARG A 88 -6.03 24.24 15.09
N LEU A 89 -6.47 23.69 16.23
CA LEU A 89 -7.39 24.37 17.16
C LEU A 89 -6.73 25.56 17.88
N LEU A 90 -5.52 25.37 18.39
CA LEU A 90 -4.72 26.40 19.06
C LEU A 90 -4.31 27.48 18.04
N GLY A 91 -3.81 27.08 16.87
CA GLY A 91 -3.49 28.01 15.79
C GLY A 91 -4.73 28.77 15.28
N GLY A 92 -5.91 28.12 15.27
CA GLY A 92 -7.18 28.76 14.93
C GLY A 92 -7.66 29.76 15.98
N ALA A 93 -7.47 29.49 17.27
CA ALA A 93 -7.88 30.36 18.36
C ALA A 93 -6.99 31.62 18.52
N THR A 94 -5.73 31.56 18.10
CA THR A 94 -4.79 32.70 18.18
C THR A 94 -4.81 33.58 16.92
N GLY A 95 -5.72 33.33 15.97
CA GLY A 95 -5.80 34.07 14.70
C GLY A 95 -4.65 33.77 13.72
N PHE A 96 -3.74 32.87 14.07
CA PHE A 96 -2.49 32.60 13.34
C PHE A 96 -2.57 31.37 12.41
N GLY A 97 -3.65 30.58 12.47
CA GLY A 97 -3.82 29.31 11.76
C GLY A 97 -4.98 29.25 10.76
N GLY A 98 -5.77 30.32 10.63
CA GLY A 98 -7.00 30.34 9.83
C GLY A 98 -6.81 30.22 8.31
N ASN A 99 -5.64 30.60 7.77
CA ASN A 99 -5.42 30.70 6.32
C ASN A 99 -4.40 29.73 5.72
N LEU A 100 -3.74 28.89 6.54
CA LEU A 100 -2.74 27.93 6.04
C LEU A 100 -3.20 26.47 6.09
N GLY A 101 -4.34 26.21 6.72
CA GLY A 101 -4.92 24.86 6.81
C GLY A 101 -5.53 24.36 5.49
N SER A 102 -5.88 25.26 4.56
CA SER A 102 -6.54 24.95 3.29
C SER A 102 -5.57 24.84 2.09
N ALA A 103 -4.38 25.43 2.19
CA ALA A 103 -3.38 25.39 1.11
C ALA A 103 -2.52 24.11 1.13
N ALA A 104 -2.43 23.42 2.27
CA ALA A 104 -1.71 22.15 2.38
C ALA A 104 -2.51 20.95 1.86
N GLU A 105 -3.84 21.06 1.82
CA GLU A 105 -4.75 20.00 1.37
C GLU A 105 -4.80 19.87 -0.17
N SER A 106 -4.45 20.94 -0.91
CA SER A 106 -4.56 20.99 -2.37
C SER A 106 -3.26 20.69 -3.13
N VAL A 107 -2.08 20.80 -2.49
CA VAL A 107 -0.78 20.63 -3.18
C VAL A 107 -0.23 19.21 -3.10
N PHE A 108 -0.63 18.41 -2.11
CA PHE A 108 -0.11 17.05 -1.90
C PHE A 108 -1.25 16.03 -1.84
N GLY A 109 -1.96 15.85 -2.96
CA GLY A 109 -3.12 14.96 -3.13
C GLY A 109 -2.91 13.44 -2.90
N LYS A 110 -2.00 13.03 -2.02
CA LYS A 110 -2.04 11.73 -1.35
C LYS A 110 -2.84 11.90 -0.07
N SER A 111 -4.04 11.33 -0.02
CA SER A 111 -4.84 11.34 1.21
C SER A 111 -4.03 10.68 2.32
N LYS A 112 -3.95 11.31 3.49
CA LYS A 112 -3.34 10.74 4.73
C LYS A 112 -3.78 9.31 5.04
N THR A 113 -4.92 8.91 4.49
CA THR A 113 -5.48 7.57 4.60
C THR A 113 -4.72 6.47 3.85
N ALA A 114 -3.91 6.82 2.85
CA ALA A 114 -3.04 5.84 2.19
C ALA A 114 -1.91 5.41 3.14
N ASP A 115 -1.28 6.37 3.83
CA ASP A 115 -0.22 6.12 4.80
C ASP A 115 -0.72 5.25 5.98
N ASP A 116 -1.96 5.45 6.42
CA ASP A 116 -2.58 4.61 7.45
C ASP A 116 -2.70 3.15 6.98
N ILE A 117 -3.16 2.91 5.74
CA ILE A 117 -3.30 1.54 5.20
C ILE A 117 -1.94 0.88 5.00
N ASP A 118 -0.96 1.63 4.50
CA ASP A 118 0.42 1.16 4.30
C ASP A 118 1.04 0.66 5.62
N ARG A 119 0.72 1.30 6.75
CA ARG A 119 1.13 0.80 8.09
C ARG A 119 0.49 -0.55 8.44
N TYR A 120 -0.80 -0.73 8.19
CA TYR A 120 -1.45 -2.04 8.44
C TYR A 120 -0.95 -3.12 7.49
N GLU A 121 -0.63 -2.76 6.24
CA GLU A 121 0.01 -3.66 5.27
C GLU A 121 1.41 -4.05 5.75
N ALA A 122 2.22 -3.10 6.24
CA ALA A 122 3.52 -3.39 6.83
C ALA A 122 3.44 -4.29 8.08
N ILE A 123 2.41 -4.12 8.92
CA ILE A 123 2.15 -5.03 10.05
C ILE A 123 1.77 -6.43 9.55
N PHE A 124 0.92 -6.51 8.52
CA PHE A 124 0.49 -7.77 7.91
C PHE A 124 1.66 -8.54 7.27
N ASP A 125 2.59 -7.84 6.61
CA ASP A 125 3.80 -8.42 6.02
C ASP A 125 4.92 -8.67 7.03
N SER A 126 4.74 -8.25 8.28
CA SER A 126 5.74 -8.45 9.31
C SER A 126 5.99 -9.93 9.59
N ARG A 127 7.27 -10.31 9.67
CA ARG A 127 7.68 -11.67 10.04
C ARG A 127 7.10 -12.11 11.39
N ARG A 128 6.89 -11.16 12.31
CA ARG A 128 6.28 -11.43 13.63
C ARG A 128 4.87 -12.01 13.50
N LEU A 129 4.03 -11.41 12.65
CA LEU A 129 2.68 -11.92 12.39
C LEU A 129 2.73 -13.27 11.69
N ARG A 130 3.54 -13.41 10.65
CA ARG A 130 3.66 -14.66 9.88
C ARG A 130 4.08 -15.84 10.76
N LEU A 131 5.10 -15.66 11.61
CA LEU A 131 5.56 -16.69 12.54
C LEU A 131 4.49 -17.07 13.57
N ALA A 132 3.77 -16.09 14.13
CA ALA A 132 2.69 -16.37 15.09
C ALA A 132 1.52 -17.15 14.47
N VAL A 133 1.23 -16.93 13.17
CA VAL A 133 0.23 -17.71 12.43
C VAL A 133 0.74 -19.12 12.14
N ILE A 134 2.00 -19.26 11.71
CA ILE A 134 2.63 -20.58 11.47
C ILE A 134 2.60 -21.45 12.72
N GLU A 135 2.96 -20.87 13.86
CA GLU A 135 3.00 -21.57 15.15
C GLU A 135 1.60 -21.98 15.60
N LYS A 136 0.61 -21.06 15.56
CA LYS A 136 -0.73 -21.36 16.04
C LYS A 136 -1.48 -22.43 15.24
N PHE A 137 -1.27 -22.45 13.92
CA PHE A 137 -1.95 -23.40 13.03
C PHE A 137 -1.09 -24.60 12.64
N ASP A 138 0.12 -24.73 13.20
CA ASP A 138 1.09 -25.78 12.90
C ASP A 138 1.30 -25.96 11.38
N LEU A 139 1.51 -24.84 10.68
CA LEU A 139 1.53 -24.81 9.21
C LEU A 139 2.71 -25.56 8.60
N VAL A 140 3.78 -25.76 9.36
CA VAL A 140 4.94 -26.57 8.94
C VAL A 140 4.50 -28.00 8.63
N ARG A 141 3.67 -28.59 9.51
CA ARG A 141 3.13 -29.93 9.29
C ARG A 141 2.07 -29.93 8.20
N GLN A 142 1.21 -28.92 8.17
CA GLN A 142 0.12 -28.88 7.20
C GLN A 142 0.59 -28.74 5.75
N TYR A 143 1.69 -28.01 5.52
CA TYR A 143 2.34 -27.92 4.22
C TYR A 143 3.36 -29.04 3.96
N GLU A 144 3.41 -30.05 4.84
CA GLU A 144 4.26 -31.25 4.68
C GLU A 144 5.76 -30.93 4.64
N PHE A 145 6.18 -29.83 5.28
CA PHE A 145 7.58 -29.41 5.38
C PHE A 145 8.32 -30.00 6.60
N ASP A 146 7.67 -30.87 7.38
CA ASP A 146 8.24 -31.57 8.55
C ASP A 146 9.14 -32.78 8.16
N SER A 147 9.35 -33.00 6.85
CA SER A 147 10.18 -34.12 6.39
C SER A 147 11.67 -33.88 6.66
N PRO A 148 12.46 -34.89 7.10
CA PRO A 148 13.91 -34.77 7.37
C PRO A 148 14.73 -34.29 6.17
N SER A 149 14.20 -34.43 4.95
CA SER A 149 14.84 -33.99 3.71
C SER A 149 14.62 -32.50 3.40
N THR A 150 13.74 -31.81 4.13
CA THR A 150 13.41 -30.41 3.87
C THR A 150 14.45 -29.49 4.50
N ARG A 151 15.31 -28.90 3.67
CA ARG A 151 16.15 -27.76 4.06
C ARG A 151 15.28 -26.53 4.30
N GLU A 152 15.51 -25.84 5.42
CA GLU A 152 14.82 -24.59 5.82
C GLU A 152 13.27 -24.67 5.83
N PRO A 153 12.67 -25.54 6.65
CA PRO A 153 11.21 -25.77 6.65
C PRO A 153 10.42 -24.48 6.94
N ILE A 154 10.90 -23.64 7.85
CA ILE A 154 10.25 -22.37 8.21
C ILE A 154 10.22 -21.40 7.01
N LYS A 155 11.30 -21.30 6.23
CA LYS A 155 11.36 -20.39 5.09
C LYS A 155 10.37 -20.78 4.00
N LYS A 156 10.30 -22.08 3.66
CA LYS A 156 9.31 -22.60 2.72
C LYS A 156 7.88 -22.40 3.22
N THR A 157 7.67 -22.58 4.52
CA THR A 157 6.36 -22.36 5.15
C THR A 157 5.93 -20.89 5.02
N LEU A 158 6.87 -19.95 5.20
CA LEU A 158 6.61 -18.51 4.99
C LEU A 158 6.24 -18.23 3.52
N GLU A 159 7.03 -18.71 2.57
CA GLU A 159 6.77 -18.52 1.13
C GLU A 159 5.38 -19.08 0.72
N GLU A 160 4.97 -20.21 1.30
CA GLU A 160 3.67 -20.80 1.03
C GLU A 160 2.52 -20.07 1.75
N LEU A 161 2.75 -19.60 2.98
CA LEU A 161 1.80 -18.75 3.68
C LEU A 161 1.56 -17.44 2.94
N ASP A 162 2.59 -16.82 2.35
CA ASP A 162 2.45 -15.56 1.62
C ASP A 162 1.56 -15.67 0.38
N LYS A 163 1.50 -16.84 -0.25
CA LYS A 163 0.54 -17.12 -1.35
C LYS A 163 -0.89 -17.32 -0.84
N ASN A 164 -1.02 -17.82 0.38
CA ASN A 164 -2.29 -18.26 0.97
C ASN A 164 -2.89 -17.24 1.95
N LEU A 165 -2.18 -16.17 2.26
CA LEU A 165 -2.65 -15.07 3.09
C LEU A 165 -2.51 -13.76 2.31
N ILE A 166 -3.64 -13.21 1.89
CA ILE A 166 -3.73 -12.06 0.98
C ILE A 166 -4.30 -10.86 1.71
N PHE A 167 -3.61 -9.73 1.60
CA PHE A 167 -4.10 -8.42 2.00
C PHE A 167 -4.54 -7.66 0.75
N LYS A 168 -5.77 -7.16 0.75
CA LYS A 168 -6.32 -6.39 -0.35
C LYS A 168 -6.85 -5.07 0.16
N ASN A 169 -6.21 -3.98 -0.26
CA ASN A 169 -6.73 -2.64 -0.09
C ASN A 169 -7.96 -2.43 -1.00
N ASN A 170 -9.11 -2.12 -0.40
CA ASN A 170 -10.32 -1.75 -1.12
C ASN A 170 -10.52 -0.23 -1.07
N ARG A 171 -11.51 0.26 -1.83
CA ARG A 171 -11.92 1.67 -1.73
C ARG A 171 -12.54 1.94 -0.34
N ASN A 172 -12.56 3.21 0.06
CA ASN A 172 -13.20 3.69 1.30
C ASN A 172 -12.52 3.22 2.60
N ASN A 173 -11.20 3.10 2.62
CA ASN A 173 -10.40 2.78 3.82
C ASN A 173 -10.71 1.40 4.42
N THR A 174 -11.21 0.50 3.58
CA THR A 174 -11.51 -0.87 3.98
C THR A 174 -10.43 -1.79 3.42
N VAL A 175 -10.03 -2.76 4.23
CA VAL A 175 -9.07 -3.79 3.84
C VAL A 175 -9.77 -5.12 3.97
N THR A 176 -9.61 -5.97 2.96
CA THR A 176 -10.02 -7.37 3.04
C THR A 176 -8.80 -8.25 3.25
N ILE A 177 -8.79 -8.99 4.35
CA ILE A 177 -7.79 -10.03 4.63
C ILE A 177 -8.40 -11.37 4.26
N THR A 178 -7.72 -12.13 3.43
CA THR A 178 -8.16 -13.45 2.96
C THR A 178 -7.15 -14.50 3.36
N ALA A 179 -7.60 -15.60 3.95
CA ALA A 179 -6.77 -16.77 4.19
C ALA A 179 -7.32 -18.00 3.46
N TYR A 180 -6.41 -18.80 2.94
CA TYR A 180 -6.68 -20.10 2.35
C TYR A 180 -6.15 -21.20 3.27
N PHE A 181 -6.98 -22.20 3.53
CA PHE A 181 -6.63 -23.32 4.39
C PHE A 181 -6.89 -24.65 3.70
N LYS A 182 -5.94 -25.58 3.82
CA LYS A 182 -6.01 -26.92 3.21
C LYS A 182 -6.87 -27.84 4.09
N GLY A 183 -7.95 -28.38 3.52
CA GLY A 183 -8.76 -29.48 4.07
C GLY A 183 -9.79 -29.11 5.14
N ASP A 184 -9.68 -27.98 5.81
CA ASP A 184 -10.56 -27.60 6.93
C ASP A 184 -11.14 -26.18 6.75
N SER A 185 -12.47 -26.09 6.64
CA SER A 185 -13.18 -24.82 6.47
C SER A 185 -13.22 -24.00 7.75
N VAL A 186 -13.28 -24.64 8.92
CA VAL A 186 -13.35 -23.94 10.21
C VAL A 186 -12.01 -23.24 10.48
N LYS A 187 -10.91 -23.94 10.25
CA LYS A 187 -9.57 -23.36 10.42
C LYS A 187 -9.28 -22.20 9.45
N ALA A 188 -9.89 -22.17 8.26
CA ALA A 188 -9.80 -21.01 7.37
C ALA A 188 -10.38 -19.75 8.04
N ALA A 189 -11.56 -19.87 8.65
CA ALA A 189 -12.21 -18.75 9.35
C ALA A 189 -11.44 -18.35 10.62
N GLU A 190 -10.99 -19.33 11.41
CA GLU A 190 -10.17 -19.09 12.60
C GLU A 190 -8.86 -18.38 12.25
N MET A 191 -8.22 -18.76 11.15
CA MET A 191 -6.97 -18.15 10.70
C MET A 191 -7.15 -16.68 10.37
N VAL A 192 -8.17 -16.31 9.58
CA VAL A 192 -8.43 -14.90 9.26
C VAL A 192 -8.75 -14.10 10.53
N ASN A 193 -9.63 -14.62 11.38
CA ASN A 193 -10.01 -13.93 12.62
C ASN A 193 -8.82 -13.77 13.57
N TYR A 194 -7.92 -14.76 13.62
CA TYR A 194 -6.68 -14.68 14.38
C TYR A 194 -5.71 -13.65 13.81
N VAL A 195 -5.55 -13.58 12.48
CA VAL A 195 -4.73 -12.57 11.80
C VAL A 195 -5.25 -11.16 12.12
N VAL A 196 -6.56 -10.93 12.01
CA VAL A 196 -7.16 -9.63 12.37
C VAL A 196 -6.85 -9.27 13.83
N ALA A 197 -7.02 -10.22 14.76
CA ALA A 197 -6.73 -9.99 16.17
C ALA A 197 -5.22 -9.71 16.42
N LEU A 198 -4.33 -10.37 15.69
CA LEU A 198 -2.88 -10.14 15.77
C LEU A 198 -2.49 -8.77 15.25
N ILE A 199 -3.04 -8.34 14.10
CA ILE A 199 -2.77 -6.99 13.57
C ILE A 199 -3.19 -5.95 14.61
N ASP A 200 -4.37 -6.10 15.21
CA ASP A 200 -4.87 -5.19 16.24
C ASP A 200 -4.02 -5.21 17.52
N SER A 201 -3.55 -6.38 17.97
CA SER A 201 -2.62 -6.44 19.11
C SER A 201 -1.26 -5.79 18.81
N ILE A 202 -0.69 -6.05 17.63
CA ILE A 202 0.59 -5.47 17.20
C ILE A 202 0.43 -3.94 17.09
N ASN A 203 -0.68 -3.49 16.51
CA ASN A 203 -0.92 -2.08 16.28
C ASN A 203 -1.16 -1.32 17.59
N ARG A 204 -1.89 -1.91 18.55
CA ARG A 204 -2.03 -1.37 19.90
C ARG A 204 -0.68 -1.26 20.60
N GLU A 205 0.14 -2.31 20.57
CA GLU A 205 1.46 -2.31 21.18
C GLU A 205 2.33 -1.18 20.60
N LEU A 206 2.40 -1.05 19.27
CA LEU A 206 3.14 0.01 18.60
C LEU A 206 2.59 1.40 18.95
N ALA A 207 1.26 1.57 19.01
CA ALA A 207 0.64 2.83 19.38
C ALA A 207 0.96 3.22 20.84
N THR A 208 0.87 2.28 21.78
CA THR A 208 1.22 2.51 23.19
C THR A 208 2.70 2.82 23.35
N GLU A 209 3.59 2.11 22.64
CA GLU A 209 5.03 2.41 22.67
C GLU A 209 5.32 3.81 22.12
N ASN A 210 4.75 4.18 20.98
CA ASN A 210 4.92 5.53 20.41
C ASN A 210 4.39 6.61 21.36
N ALA A 211 3.21 6.42 21.95
CA ALA A 211 2.63 7.34 22.92
C ALA A 211 3.51 7.46 24.19
N ARG A 212 4.09 6.36 24.66
CA ARG A 212 5.04 6.33 25.78
C ARG A 212 6.31 7.12 25.46
N TYR A 213 6.91 6.92 24.29
CA TYR A 213 8.08 7.68 23.86
C TYR A 213 7.78 9.18 23.79
N GLN A 214 6.62 9.54 23.24
CA GLN A 214 6.18 10.93 23.14
C GLN A 214 5.92 11.56 24.51
N ARG A 215 5.23 10.86 25.42
CA ARG A 215 5.04 11.33 26.80
C ARG A 215 6.38 11.58 27.47
N LYS A 216 7.32 10.62 27.42
CA LYS A 216 8.65 10.77 28.05
C LYS A 216 9.43 11.96 27.48
N PHE A 217 9.33 12.19 26.17
CA PHE A 217 9.99 13.33 25.54
C PHE A 217 9.41 14.68 26.04
N ILE A 218 8.08 14.81 26.03
CA ILE A 218 7.41 16.04 26.50
C ILE A 218 7.60 16.24 28.00
N GLU A 219 7.53 15.17 28.80
CA GLU A 219 7.80 15.17 30.24
C GLU A 219 9.18 15.77 30.54
N LYS A 220 10.22 15.31 29.83
CA LYS A 220 11.57 15.86 29.98
C LYS A 220 11.62 17.35 29.61
N ARG A 221 11.06 17.74 28.46
CA ARG A 221 11.02 19.15 28.04
C ARG A 221 10.26 20.05 29.00
N TYR A 222 9.19 19.53 29.59
CA TYR A 222 8.39 20.22 30.60
C TYR A 222 9.17 20.42 31.89
N ALA A 223 9.84 19.37 32.39
CA ALA A 223 10.68 19.44 33.58
C ALA A 223 11.85 20.42 33.40
N ASP A 224 12.52 20.37 32.24
CA ASP A 224 13.59 21.31 31.88
C ASP A 224 13.05 22.76 31.88
N ALA A 225 11.90 23.00 31.24
CA ALA A 225 11.29 24.33 31.16
C ALA A 225 10.85 24.88 32.53
N GLN A 226 10.37 24.02 33.43
CA GLN A 226 10.05 24.42 34.81
C GLN A 226 11.30 24.82 35.60
N ALA A 227 12.38 24.05 35.46
CA ALA A 227 13.65 24.37 36.11
C ALA A 227 14.20 25.70 35.58
N ASP A 228 14.18 25.92 34.27
CA ASP A 228 14.63 27.16 33.65
C ASP A 228 13.77 28.37 34.09
N LEU A 229 12.44 28.20 34.17
CA LEU A 229 11.54 29.24 34.68
C LEU A 229 11.90 29.64 36.11
N LYS A 230 12.10 28.65 37.00
CA LYS A 230 12.46 28.91 38.39
C LYS A 230 13.79 29.67 38.49
N VAL A 231 14.79 29.29 37.71
CA VAL A 231 16.09 29.99 37.68
C VAL A 231 15.94 31.42 37.16
N ALA A 232 15.11 31.64 36.14
CA ALA A 232 14.83 32.98 35.62
C ALA A 232 14.12 33.86 36.65
N GLU A 233 13.12 33.32 37.35
CA GLU A 233 12.39 34.00 38.43
C GLU A 233 13.31 34.37 39.59
N GLU A 234 14.20 33.46 40.00
CA GLU A 234 15.19 33.70 41.06
C GLU A 234 16.15 34.84 40.68
N ARG A 235 16.68 34.83 39.45
CA ARG A 235 17.57 35.89 38.93
C ARG A 235 16.87 37.24 38.88
N LEU A 236 15.62 37.29 38.39
CA LEU A 236 14.84 38.52 38.37
C LEU A 236 14.60 39.06 39.78
N ASN A 237 14.24 38.19 40.72
CA ASN A 237 13.97 38.55 42.11
C ASN A 237 15.25 39.04 42.82
N GLU A 238 16.39 38.38 42.62
CA GLU A 238 17.68 38.82 43.17
C GLU A 238 18.10 40.18 42.62
N PHE A 239 17.91 40.41 41.32
CA PHE A 239 18.17 41.70 40.69
C PHE A 239 17.27 42.81 41.26
N GLN A 240 15.96 42.55 41.41
CA GLN A 240 15.00 43.48 42.01
C GLN A 240 15.38 43.83 43.48
N LYS A 241 15.81 42.84 44.27
CA LYS A 241 16.23 43.06 45.66
C LYS A 241 17.49 43.91 45.76
N THR A 242 18.49 43.61 44.94
CA THR A 242 19.81 44.27 44.97
C THR A 242 19.72 45.72 44.53
N TYR A 243 18.99 45.98 43.45
CA TYR A 243 18.95 47.29 42.81
C TYR A 243 17.69 48.11 43.09
N ARG A 244 16.71 47.56 43.83
CA ARG A 244 15.43 48.20 44.18
C ARG A 244 14.71 48.82 42.98
N VAL A 245 14.80 48.17 41.83
CA VAL A 245 14.18 48.62 40.57
C VAL A 245 12.68 48.37 40.63
N GLY A 246 11.87 49.39 40.31
CA GLY A 246 10.40 49.33 40.33
C GLY A 246 9.79 48.64 39.11
N GLU A 247 8.46 48.50 39.11
CA GLU A 247 7.69 47.78 38.08
C GLU A 247 7.91 48.28 36.64
N VAL A 248 7.86 47.33 35.69
CA VAL A 248 7.90 47.61 34.26
C VAL A 248 6.67 48.43 33.87
N ARG A 249 6.85 49.53 33.12
CA ARG A 249 5.72 50.30 32.56
C ARG A 249 4.87 49.40 31.65
N GLU A 250 3.55 49.52 31.72
CA GLU A 250 2.60 48.66 30.99
C GLU A 250 2.87 48.57 29.47
N GLN A 251 3.32 49.67 28.86
CA GLN A 251 3.69 49.72 27.44
C GLN A 251 4.93 48.87 27.09
N VAL A 252 5.91 48.79 28.00
CA VAL A 252 7.12 47.97 27.83
C VAL A 252 6.79 46.50 28.04
N LYS A 253 5.92 46.21 29.01
CA LYS A 253 5.40 44.87 29.27
C LYS A 253 4.68 44.30 28.04
N ALA A 254 3.79 45.06 27.41
CA ALA A 254 3.08 44.62 26.20
C ALA A 254 4.02 44.32 25.02
N SER A 255 5.09 45.12 24.83
CA SER A 255 6.10 44.89 23.78
C SER A 255 6.94 43.64 24.07
N LEU A 256 7.32 43.42 25.34
CA LEU A 256 8.04 42.22 25.76
C LEU A 256 7.18 40.96 25.66
N GLU A 257 5.90 41.03 26.02
CA GLU A 257 4.95 39.93 25.86
C GLU A 257 4.80 39.53 24.40
N ALA A 258 4.69 40.50 23.48
CA ALA A 258 4.63 40.22 22.05
C ALA A 258 5.92 39.53 21.55
N SER A 259 7.09 39.97 22.01
CA SER A 259 8.38 39.36 21.65
C SER A 259 8.52 37.94 22.21
N ALA A 260 8.21 37.76 23.50
CA ALA A 260 8.23 36.47 24.18
C ALA A 260 7.25 35.48 23.53
N GLN A 261 6.11 35.96 23.02
CA GLN A 261 5.15 35.14 22.30
C GLN A 261 5.70 34.66 20.95
N VAL A 262 6.36 35.52 20.17
CA VAL A 262 7.00 35.11 18.90
C VAL A 262 8.12 34.10 19.15
N GLU A 263 8.90 34.30 20.20
CA GLU A 263 9.97 33.37 20.58
C GLU A 263 9.41 32.03 21.09
N ALA A 264 8.36 32.06 21.91
CA ALA A 264 7.65 30.85 22.34
C ALA A 264 7.09 30.07 21.14
N LEU A 265 6.56 30.75 20.11
CA LEU A 265 6.13 30.11 18.85
C LEU A 265 7.29 29.46 18.10
N ALA A 266 8.47 30.10 18.08
CA ALA A 266 9.66 29.51 17.48
C ALA A 266 10.09 28.25 18.24
N VAL A 267 10.18 28.31 19.56
CA VAL A 267 10.51 27.14 20.40
C VAL A 267 9.46 26.04 20.23
N GLN A 268 8.18 26.38 20.18
CA GLN A 268 7.09 25.45 19.89
C GLN A 268 7.30 24.72 18.56
N SER A 269 7.61 25.47 17.49
CA SER A 269 7.84 24.86 16.17
C SER A 269 9.10 23.99 16.13
N GLU A 270 10.12 24.32 16.91
CA GLU A 270 11.31 23.47 17.08
C GLU A 270 10.98 22.18 17.84
N VAL A 271 10.16 22.26 18.90
CA VAL A 271 9.65 21.08 19.61
C VAL A 271 8.81 20.20 18.68
N GLU A 272 7.90 20.79 17.90
CA GLU A 272 7.09 20.10 16.89
C GLU A 272 7.98 19.38 15.86
N TYR A 273 8.98 20.08 15.30
CA TYR A 273 9.96 19.48 14.41
C TYR A 273 10.72 18.31 15.06
N ASN A 274 11.20 18.47 16.30
CA ASN A 274 11.97 17.43 16.97
C ASN A 274 11.14 16.19 17.29
N VAL A 275 9.87 16.37 17.68
CA VAL A 275 8.92 15.25 17.87
C VAL A 275 8.73 14.50 16.55
N LEU A 276 8.40 15.21 15.46
CA LEU A 276 8.18 14.60 14.15
C LEU A 276 9.43 13.92 13.60
N ARG A 277 10.59 14.55 13.77
CA ARG A 277 11.87 14.00 13.35
C ARG A 277 12.16 12.68 14.06
N GLN A 278 11.88 12.62 15.35
CA GLN A 278 12.13 11.42 16.15
C GLN A 278 11.09 10.31 15.90
N SER A 279 9.87 10.65 15.48
CA SER A 279 8.82 9.66 15.16
C SER A 279 8.86 9.16 13.72
N LEU A 280 9.15 10.02 12.74
CA LEU A 280 9.04 9.73 11.30
C LEU A 280 10.40 9.64 10.58
N GLY A 281 11.48 10.08 11.22
CA GLY A 281 12.84 10.09 10.66
C GLY A 281 13.16 11.34 9.82
N ASP A 282 14.45 11.55 9.55
CA ASP A 282 14.98 12.81 9.01
C ASP A 282 14.50 13.19 7.60
N LEU A 283 14.10 12.21 6.78
CA LEU A 283 13.77 12.39 5.36
C LEU A 283 12.26 12.44 5.07
N HIS A 284 11.41 12.33 6.10
CA HIS A 284 9.97 12.35 5.89
C HIS A 284 9.50 13.74 5.40
N PRO A 285 8.60 13.85 4.39
CA PRO A 285 8.14 15.13 3.87
C PRO A 285 7.61 16.08 4.95
N GLU A 286 6.86 15.56 5.93
CA GLU A 286 6.34 16.35 7.05
C GLU A 286 7.46 16.91 7.95
N VAL A 287 8.55 16.17 8.14
CA VAL A 287 9.71 16.60 8.94
C VAL A 287 10.44 17.74 8.24
N LEU A 288 10.58 17.67 6.91
CA LEU A 288 11.18 18.75 6.12
C LEU A 288 10.35 20.04 6.16
N GLN A 289 9.02 19.92 6.12
CA GLN A 289 8.12 21.07 6.27
C GLN A 289 8.17 21.67 7.68
N ALA A 290 8.15 20.83 8.72
CA ALA A 290 8.28 21.29 10.10
C ALA A 290 9.62 21.99 10.33
N ARG A 291 10.71 21.46 9.75
CA ARG A 291 12.04 22.06 9.81
C ARG A 291 12.09 23.44 9.15
N SER A 292 11.50 23.60 7.97
CA SER A 292 11.50 24.89 7.26
C SER A 292 10.66 25.94 8.00
N LYS A 293 9.50 25.52 8.53
CA LYS A 293 8.65 26.35 9.40
C LYS A 293 9.39 26.80 10.65
N ALA A 294 10.05 25.87 11.35
CA ALA A 294 10.81 26.17 12.54
C ALA A 294 11.97 27.13 12.26
N ALA A 295 12.70 26.91 11.16
CA ALA A 295 13.78 27.79 10.75
C ALA A 295 13.30 29.22 10.43
N GLU A 296 12.14 29.37 9.79
CA GLU A 296 11.58 30.68 9.46
C GLU A 296 11.07 31.41 10.71
N LEU A 297 10.35 30.73 11.61
CA LEU A 297 9.93 31.30 12.88
C LEU A 297 11.12 31.70 13.76
N ARG A 298 12.18 30.89 13.77
CA ARG A 298 13.44 31.20 14.47
C ARG A 298 14.11 32.46 13.90
N ARG A 299 14.07 32.64 12.57
CA ARG A 299 14.58 33.86 11.92
C ARG A 299 13.73 35.08 12.30
N GLN A 300 12.41 34.93 12.35
CA GLN A 300 11.51 36.01 12.77
C GLN A 300 11.79 36.40 14.23
N ALA A 301 11.85 35.44 15.16
CA ALA A 301 12.20 35.68 16.56
C ALA A 301 13.55 36.42 16.72
N LYS A 302 14.59 36.00 15.98
CA LYS A 302 15.88 36.72 15.99
C LYS A 302 15.79 38.16 15.49
N LYS A 303 14.91 38.48 14.53
CA LYS A 303 14.69 39.86 14.07
C LYS A 303 14.07 40.73 15.18
N PHE A 304 13.25 40.15 16.06
CA PHE A 304 12.72 40.83 17.25
C PHE A 304 13.80 41.06 18.32
N GLU A 305 14.69 40.10 18.55
CA GLU A 305 15.80 40.26 19.50
C GLU A 305 16.80 41.36 19.12
N VAL A 306 17.14 41.47 17.84
CA VAL A 306 18.20 42.39 17.35
C VAL A 306 17.64 43.82 17.12
N GLY A 307 16.38 44.10 17.46
CA GLY A 307 15.75 45.40 17.23
C GLY A 307 15.52 45.71 15.75
N GLY A 308 15.38 44.67 14.91
CA GLY A 308 15.36 44.77 13.44
C GLY A 308 14.04 45.23 12.83
N LEU A 309 12.99 45.47 13.62
CA LEU A 309 11.74 46.06 13.14
C LEU A 309 11.81 47.57 13.30
N LYS A 310 11.95 48.28 12.17
CA LYS A 310 11.67 49.73 12.05
C LYS A 310 10.17 50.00 12.20
N SER A 311 9.57 49.59 13.32
CA SER A 311 8.18 49.83 13.65
C SER A 311 8.15 50.56 14.97
N ASP A 312 7.33 51.62 15.05
CA ASP A 312 7.09 52.47 16.23
C ASP A 312 6.65 51.71 17.51
N LEU A 313 6.59 50.37 17.47
CA LEU A 313 6.28 49.45 18.57
C LEU A 313 7.51 48.97 19.37
N ILE A 314 8.73 49.26 18.93
CA ILE A 314 9.97 48.95 19.68
C ILE A 314 10.57 50.27 20.14
N ILE A 315 10.45 50.55 21.45
CA ILE A 315 11.06 51.72 22.08
C ILE A 315 12.56 51.72 21.76
N PRO A 316 13.21 52.87 21.51
CA PRO A 316 14.66 52.94 21.40
C PRO A 316 15.30 52.57 22.75
N LEU A 317 15.56 51.27 22.95
CA LEU A 317 16.26 50.71 24.11
C LEU A 317 17.65 51.36 24.33
N ALA A 318 18.18 52.00 23.29
CA ALA A 318 19.45 52.75 23.30
C ALA A 318 19.49 53.96 24.26
N LYS A 319 18.36 54.40 24.84
CA LYS A 319 18.32 55.54 25.79
C LYS A 319 18.02 55.15 27.24
N MET A 320 17.86 53.86 27.56
CA MET A 320 17.66 53.42 28.94
C MET A 320 19.00 53.24 29.66
N PRO A 321 19.11 53.56 30.96
CA PRO A 321 20.28 53.21 31.76
C PRO A 321 20.54 51.70 31.67
N ASP A 322 21.81 51.28 31.67
CA ASP A 322 22.21 49.86 31.53
C ASP A 322 21.46 48.94 32.51
N LEU A 323 21.18 49.45 33.71
CA LEU A 323 20.41 48.78 34.76
C LEU A 323 18.96 48.43 34.35
N GLY A 324 18.30 49.31 33.60
CA GLY A 324 16.94 49.07 33.10
C GLY A 324 16.93 48.03 31.97
N MET A 325 18.01 47.98 31.17
CA MET A 325 18.16 46.98 30.10
C MET A 325 18.34 45.57 30.64
N GLU A 326 19.14 45.42 31.69
CA GLU A 326 19.34 44.14 32.36
C GLU A 326 18.06 43.64 33.02
N TYR A 327 17.32 44.53 33.69
CA TYR A 327 15.99 44.21 34.23
C TYR A 327 15.02 43.69 33.15
N LEU A 328 14.94 44.37 32.00
CA LEU A 328 14.06 43.96 30.91
C LEU A 328 14.47 42.61 30.30
N ARG A 329 15.76 42.30 30.24
CA ARG A 329 16.23 40.98 29.80
C ARG A 329 15.76 39.88 30.76
N LEU A 330 15.99 40.07 32.06
CA LEU A 330 15.55 39.10 33.07
C LEU A 330 14.03 38.92 33.08
N TYR A 331 13.27 40.01 32.94
CA TYR A 331 11.81 39.96 32.87
C TYR A 331 11.32 39.26 31.59
N ARG A 332 11.97 39.53 30.45
CA ARG A 332 11.71 38.82 29.18
C ARG A 332 11.96 37.32 29.33
N ASP A 333 13.06 36.94 29.98
CA ASP A 333 13.41 35.53 30.15
C ASP A 333 12.36 34.81 31.02
N VAL A 334 11.88 35.43 32.11
CA VAL A 334 10.75 34.91 32.91
C VAL A 334 9.49 34.76 32.06
N LEU A 335 9.11 35.79 31.29
CA LEU A 335 7.96 35.73 30.39
C LEU A 335 8.09 34.59 29.36
N LEU A 336 9.27 34.45 28.74
CA LEU A 336 9.53 33.41 27.76
C LEU A 336 9.34 32.02 28.35
N HIS A 337 10.00 31.73 29.47
CA HIS A 337 9.90 30.43 30.13
C HIS A 337 8.48 30.16 30.64
N THR A 338 7.76 31.19 31.10
CA THR A 338 6.34 31.09 31.47
C THR A 338 5.50 30.62 30.28
N LYS A 339 5.68 31.25 29.10
CA LYS A 339 4.95 30.88 27.88
C LYS A 339 5.29 29.47 27.39
N ILE A 340 6.54 29.04 27.51
CA ILE A 340 6.95 27.67 27.18
C ILE A 340 6.24 26.66 28.11
N VAL A 341 6.21 26.92 29.42
CA VAL A 341 5.53 26.07 30.40
C VAL A 341 4.03 26.03 30.13
N GLU A 342 3.37 27.18 29.97
CA GLU A 342 1.94 27.29 29.62
C GLU A 342 1.58 26.46 28.38
N PHE A 343 2.49 26.39 27.41
CA PHE A 343 2.32 25.59 26.21
C PHE A 343 2.56 24.09 26.42
N LEU A 344 3.59 23.72 27.19
CA LEU A 344 3.96 22.31 27.39
C LEU A 344 3.01 21.56 28.33
N VAL A 345 2.36 22.24 29.29
CA VAL A 345 1.38 21.61 30.19
C VAL A 345 0.28 20.86 29.43
N PRO A 346 -0.51 21.49 28.54
CA PRO A 346 -1.57 20.78 27.84
C PRO A 346 -1.04 19.66 26.94
N GLN A 347 0.15 19.82 26.36
CA GLN A 347 0.79 18.76 25.57
C GLN A 347 1.18 17.56 26.42
N TYR A 348 1.70 17.79 27.62
CA TYR A 348 2.09 16.74 28.55
C TYR A 348 0.88 15.94 29.03
N GLU A 349 -0.19 16.63 29.45
CA GLU A 349 -1.42 15.96 29.89
C GLU A 349 -2.09 15.19 28.74
N GLN A 350 -2.05 15.74 27.52
CA GLN A 350 -2.52 15.01 26.34
C GLN A 350 -1.69 13.76 26.07
N ALA A 351 -0.36 13.85 26.11
CA ALA A 351 0.51 12.70 25.87
C ALA A 351 0.31 11.60 26.94
N LYS A 352 0.07 12.00 28.19
CA LYS A 352 -0.30 11.09 29.28
C LYS A 352 -1.64 10.40 29.02
N LEU A 353 -2.63 11.14 28.53
CA LEU A 353 -3.93 10.57 28.14
C LEU A 353 -3.80 9.61 26.94
N GLN A 354 -2.96 9.94 25.97
CA GLN A 354 -2.72 9.10 24.79
C GLN A 354 -2.02 7.79 25.16
N GLU A 355 -1.04 7.80 26.06
CA GLU A 355 -0.42 6.57 26.55
C GLU A 355 -1.40 5.71 27.35
N ALA A 356 -2.29 6.33 28.13
CA ALA A 356 -3.31 5.65 28.90
C ALA A 356 -4.52 5.18 28.06
N ARG A 357 -4.63 5.59 26.78
CA ARG A 357 -5.72 5.19 25.90
C ARG A 357 -5.50 3.76 25.40
N ASP A 358 -6.37 2.85 25.84
CA ASP A 358 -6.48 1.49 25.30
C ASP A 358 -7.72 1.37 24.40
N THR A 359 -7.73 2.14 23.31
CA THR A 359 -8.84 2.08 22.34
C THR A 359 -8.52 1.02 21.27
N PRO A 360 -9.46 0.12 20.92
CA PRO A 360 -9.31 -0.76 19.77
C PRO A 360 -8.95 0.05 18.53
N THR A 361 -7.87 -0.35 17.86
CA THR A 361 -7.35 0.41 16.72
C THR A 361 -8.00 0.00 15.40
N LEU A 362 -8.66 -1.15 15.37
CA LEU A 362 -9.33 -1.71 14.20
C LEU A 362 -10.83 -1.86 14.44
N LEU A 363 -11.60 -1.38 13.46
CA LEU A 363 -13.04 -1.61 13.40
C LEU A 363 -13.31 -2.77 12.46
N VAL A 364 -13.66 -3.92 13.01
CA VAL A 364 -14.01 -5.10 12.20
C VAL A 364 -15.42 -4.91 11.66
N LEU A 365 -15.54 -4.77 10.33
CA LEU A 365 -16.84 -4.66 9.66
C LEU A 365 -17.45 -6.05 9.51
N ASP A 366 -16.68 -6.97 8.92
CA ASP A 366 -17.08 -8.36 8.70
C ASP A 366 -16.01 -9.29 9.26
N ARG A 367 -16.42 -10.22 10.13
CA ARG A 367 -15.56 -11.29 10.62
C ARG A 367 -15.41 -12.39 9.56
N GLY A 368 -14.30 -13.12 9.63
CA GLY A 368 -14.10 -14.30 8.81
C GLY A 368 -15.16 -15.34 9.12
N ASN A 369 -15.98 -15.67 8.13
CA ASN A 369 -17.01 -16.70 8.21
C ASN A 369 -16.46 -18.06 7.74
N VAL A 370 -17.09 -19.14 8.22
CA VAL A 370 -16.78 -20.50 7.78
C VAL A 370 -17.32 -20.68 6.35
N PRO A 371 -16.46 -20.98 5.36
CA PRO A 371 -16.90 -21.15 3.99
C PRO A 371 -17.71 -22.44 3.81
N GLU A 372 -18.86 -22.32 3.16
CA GLU A 372 -19.71 -23.46 2.81
C GLU A 372 -19.16 -24.26 1.63
N TRP A 373 -18.48 -23.58 0.70
CA TRP A 373 -17.92 -24.18 -0.51
C TRP A 373 -16.41 -24.06 -0.58
N LYS A 374 -15.77 -25.07 -1.18
CA LYS A 374 -14.33 -25.04 -1.50
C LYS A 374 -14.03 -24.02 -2.60
N ASP A 375 -12.89 -23.35 -2.49
CA ASP A 375 -12.40 -22.41 -3.51
C ASP A 375 -11.63 -23.15 -4.62
N ARG A 376 -10.78 -24.12 -4.24
CA ARG A 376 -9.91 -24.87 -5.17
C ARG A 376 -9.78 -26.34 -4.76
N PRO A 377 -9.51 -27.25 -5.71
CA PRO A 377 -9.46 -27.02 -7.16
C PRO A 377 -10.85 -26.89 -7.79
N LYS A 378 -10.97 -26.05 -8.83
CA LYS A 378 -12.18 -25.98 -9.67
C LYS A 378 -12.24 -27.22 -10.56
N ARG A 379 -12.71 -28.34 -9.99
CA ARG A 379 -12.68 -29.68 -10.62
C ARG A 379 -13.22 -29.70 -12.06
N LEU A 380 -14.30 -28.95 -12.31
CA LEU A 380 -14.89 -28.81 -13.65
C LEU A 380 -13.90 -28.26 -14.68
N LEU A 381 -13.11 -27.23 -14.32
CA LEU A 381 -12.11 -26.65 -15.22
C LEU A 381 -10.97 -27.63 -15.53
N ILE A 382 -10.57 -28.46 -14.56
CA ILE A 382 -9.54 -29.49 -14.76
C ILE A 382 -10.05 -30.57 -15.72
N ILE A 383 -11.28 -31.04 -15.54
CA ILE A 383 -11.89 -32.07 -16.39
C ILE A 383 -12.07 -31.55 -17.82
N LEU A 384 -12.57 -30.32 -17.97
CA LEU A 384 -12.77 -29.68 -19.27
C LEU A 384 -11.41 -29.41 -19.97
N GLY A 385 -10.40 -28.98 -19.22
CA GLY A 385 -9.03 -28.86 -19.72
C GLY A 385 -8.46 -30.20 -20.18
N GLY A 386 -8.66 -31.27 -19.41
CA GLY A 386 -8.28 -32.63 -19.79
C GLY A 386 -9.00 -33.11 -21.05
N PHE A 387 -10.29 -32.81 -21.20
CA PHE A 387 -11.06 -33.13 -22.40
C PHE A 387 -10.48 -32.47 -23.66
N PHE A 388 -10.28 -31.15 -23.62
CA PHE A 388 -9.73 -30.43 -24.77
C PHE A 388 -8.29 -30.85 -25.05
N ALA A 389 -7.44 -30.99 -24.02
CA ALA A 389 -6.07 -31.45 -24.19
C ALA A 389 -6.00 -32.85 -24.84
N GLY A 390 -6.83 -33.80 -24.37
CA GLY A 390 -6.94 -35.12 -24.99
C GLY A 390 -7.43 -35.06 -26.43
N LEU A 391 -8.36 -34.16 -26.74
CA LEU A 391 -8.89 -33.98 -28.10
C LEU A 391 -7.82 -33.43 -29.02
N PHE A 392 -7.11 -32.38 -28.61
CA PHE A 392 -6.01 -31.81 -29.39
C PHE A 392 -4.87 -32.81 -29.59
N LEU A 393 -4.45 -33.52 -28.54
CA LEU A 393 -3.36 -34.50 -28.65
C LEU A 393 -3.73 -35.66 -29.58
N SER A 394 -4.96 -36.18 -29.48
CA SER A 394 -5.41 -37.27 -30.35
C SER A 394 -5.60 -36.83 -31.80
N LEU A 395 -6.12 -35.62 -32.04
CA LEU A 395 -6.26 -35.06 -33.39
C LEU A 395 -4.88 -34.82 -34.03
N SER A 396 -3.97 -34.19 -33.29
CA SER A 396 -2.59 -33.93 -33.76
C SER A 396 -1.84 -35.22 -34.04
N PHE A 397 -2.00 -36.25 -33.20
CA PHE A 397 -1.38 -37.55 -33.43
C PHE A 397 -1.87 -38.22 -34.71
N VAL A 398 -3.19 -38.18 -34.96
CA VAL A 398 -3.78 -38.75 -36.19
C VAL A 398 -3.32 -37.99 -37.44
N ILE A 399 -3.27 -36.66 -37.39
CA ILE A 399 -2.77 -35.84 -38.51
C ILE A 399 -1.28 -36.11 -38.75
N PHE A 400 -0.47 -36.15 -37.69
CA PHE A 400 0.95 -36.46 -37.79
C PHE A 400 1.20 -37.85 -38.38
N GLN A 401 0.45 -38.85 -37.94
CA GLN A 401 0.56 -40.20 -38.49
C GLN A 401 0.20 -40.21 -39.98
N HIS A 402 -0.84 -39.50 -40.39
CA HIS A 402 -1.23 -39.40 -41.78
C HIS A 402 -0.16 -38.70 -42.63
N GLU A 403 0.42 -37.59 -42.14
CA GLU A 403 1.52 -36.92 -42.83
C GLU A 403 2.79 -37.78 -42.87
N ALA A 404 3.10 -38.51 -41.80
CA ALA A 404 4.23 -39.43 -41.76
C ALA A 404 4.07 -40.60 -42.73
N GLU A 405 2.88 -41.18 -42.84
CA GLU A 405 2.54 -42.20 -43.83
C GLU A 405 2.68 -41.65 -45.26
N LYS A 406 2.18 -40.42 -45.50
CA LYS A 406 2.34 -39.72 -46.78
C LYS A 406 3.81 -39.47 -47.14
N LEU A 407 4.62 -38.96 -46.19
CA LEU A 407 6.06 -38.78 -46.39
C LEU A 407 6.78 -40.12 -46.63
N SER A 408 6.39 -41.19 -45.94
CA SER A 408 7.01 -42.51 -46.13
C SER A 408 6.70 -43.14 -47.50
N SER A 409 5.58 -42.73 -48.12
CA SER A 409 5.18 -43.16 -49.46
C SER A 409 5.86 -42.37 -50.58
N GLU A 410 6.49 -41.23 -50.27
CA GLU A 410 7.20 -40.41 -51.25
C GLU A 410 8.55 -41.05 -51.66
N PRO A 411 8.91 -41.07 -52.96
CA PRO A 411 10.09 -41.77 -53.47
C PRO A 411 11.42 -41.33 -52.82
N TRP A 412 11.54 -40.06 -52.46
CA TRP A 412 12.75 -39.49 -51.87
C TRP A 412 12.98 -39.92 -50.40
N PHE A 413 11.91 -40.26 -49.67
CA PHE A 413 12.00 -40.73 -48.29
C PHE A 413 12.48 -42.19 -48.21
N GLN A 414 12.11 -43.01 -49.22
CA GLN A 414 12.65 -44.36 -49.35
C GLN A 414 14.15 -44.38 -49.68
N LEU A 415 14.65 -43.38 -50.41
CA LEU A 415 16.08 -43.18 -50.67
C LEU A 415 16.85 -42.83 -49.39
N LEU A 416 16.30 -41.94 -48.55
CA LEU A 416 16.88 -41.60 -47.24
C LEU A 416 16.90 -42.79 -46.28
N ARG A 417 15.82 -43.57 -46.21
CA ARG A 417 15.76 -44.79 -45.38
C ARG A 417 16.81 -45.82 -45.80
N LYS A 418 17.02 -46.01 -47.11
CA LYS A 418 18.08 -46.88 -47.64
C LYS A 418 19.48 -46.35 -47.31
N MET A 419 19.71 -45.04 -47.35
CA MET A 419 21.01 -44.46 -46.97
C MET A 419 21.31 -44.61 -45.47
N PHE A 420 20.31 -44.51 -44.60
CA PHE A 420 20.48 -44.68 -43.15
C PHE A 420 20.49 -46.15 -42.68
N SER A 421 19.92 -47.08 -43.45
CA SER A 421 19.93 -48.52 -43.13
C SER A 421 21.16 -49.27 -43.66
N LEU A 422 22.10 -48.58 -44.31
CA LEU A 422 23.32 -49.14 -44.90
C LEU A 422 24.58 -48.87 -44.07
N ARG A 423 24.44 -48.62 -42.76
CA ARG A 423 25.56 -48.45 -41.84
C ARG A 423 25.54 -49.43 -40.69
#